data_AF-A0AA45U1C6-F1
#
_entry.id   AF-A0AA45U1C6-F1
#
_cell.length_a   1.000
_cell.length_b   1.000
_cell.length_c   1.000
_cell.angle_alpha   90.00
_cell.angle_beta   90.00
_cell.angle_gamma   90.00
#
_symmetry.space_group_name_H-M   'P 1'
#
loop_
_entity.id
_entity.type
_entity.pdbx_description
1 polymer ?
#
loop_
_entity_poly.entity_id
_entity_poly.type
_entity_poly.pdbx_seq_one_letter_code
_entity_poly.pdbx_strand_id
1 'polypeptide(L)'
;MSARLQYVVVLFLAMGVSGCCVLFPGSKSCVRPTPPGEPGLNESLPVQDCRSETCVLPPEAIPLSPWECPTGQPSCRPPETNGLGIFVVEGGTYCFQVDGRPRFCPEAFANIPASTSARSPSVRLMGRVPSRPGDLLGGYTVTGVLQNPHTSGTGESVTIHSIQAEGTRFTVNYCPMSSDCIDTATQVLQLGDENLHQLRLRVSLPADDGGREGAATFEVAVTPRPGASTQVRGYDVLYREATGPWVHHCDPRGVIASGRDATSFLPGLRINSVNAAVEPVPTWTTIGCESGAIVSCLDWGYVPWNPDTGVYDTLRGHLFGSCLQAKRAAYFVGRGDLKSYTRNGTRIDKRDQFGLGRNANSQVEELRTLEALWSPQGAVCLNPENRRVPDIAPPAGMLGVPPCARPPTWTPTGKLATGTFTPAPD
;
A
#
# COMPACT_ATOMS: atom_id res chain seq x y z
N MET A 1 -57.26 35.06 -71.23
CA MET A 1 -56.89 36.48 -70.97
C MET A 1 -56.35 36.57 -69.56
N SER A 2 -55.12 37.08 -69.43
CA SER A 2 -54.43 37.64 -68.25
C SER A 2 -54.42 36.85 -66.93
N ALA A 3 -53.38 36.87 -66.10
CA ALA A 3 -52.05 37.47 -66.17
C ALA A 3 -51.19 36.83 -65.06
N ARG A 4 -49.89 37.07 -65.20
CA ARG A 4 -48.75 36.65 -64.37
C ARG A 4 -48.78 37.17 -62.92
N LEU A 5 -47.73 36.76 -62.19
CA LEU A 5 -47.07 37.30 -60.98
C LEU A 5 -47.39 36.52 -59.68
N GLN A 6 -46.48 36.19 -58.78
CA GLN A 6 -45.05 36.49 -58.61
C GLN A 6 -44.49 35.58 -57.49
N TYR A 7 -43.18 35.36 -57.47
CA TYR A 7 -42.40 34.69 -56.44
C TYR A 7 -42.68 35.18 -55.00
N VAL A 8 -42.76 34.25 -54.03
CA VAL A 8 -42.11 34.40 -52.71
C VAL A 8 -41.68 33.02 -52.21
N VAL A 9 -40.38 32.87 -51.96
CA VAL A 9 -39.76 31.78 -51.20
C VAL A 9 -40.03 32.03 -49.71
N VAL A 10 -40.72 31.12 -49.03
CA VAL A 10 -40.67 31.02 -47.56
C VAL A 10 -40.46 29.55 -47.19
N LEU A 11 -39.28 29.30 -46.63
CA LEU A 11 -38.93 28.07 -45.92
C LEU A 11 -39.80 27.99 -44.65
N PHE A 12 -40.63 26.96 -44.53
CA PHE A 12 -41.15 26.52 -43.23
C PHE A 12 -40.67 25.10 -42.94
N LEU A 13 -39.80 25.01 -41.94
CA LEU A 13 -39.49 23.83 -41.17
C LEU A 13 -40.75 23.30 -40.48
N ALA A 14 -40.90 21.98 -40.44
CA ALA A 14 -40.92 21.16 -39.22
C ALA A 14 -41.80 19.93 -39.42
N MET A 15 -41.25 18.74 -39.18
CA MET A 15 -41.61 17.76 -38.13
C MET A 15 -40.59 16.61 -38.28
N GLY A 16 -39.94 16.06 -37.28
CA GLY A 16 -39.93 16.29 -35.84
C GLY A 16 -39.01 15.23 -35.25
N VAL A 17 -38.12 15.63 -34.35
CA VAL A 17 -37.53 14.71 -33.36
C VAL A 17 -37.70 15.39 -32.02
N SER A 18 -38.59 14.82 -31.22
CA SER A 18 -38.92 15.23 -29.87
C SER A 18 -37.77 14.86 -28.94
N GLY A 19 -37.06 15.86 -28.45
CA GLY A 19 -36.22 15.78 -27.25
C GLY A 19 -36.62 16.92 -26.33
N CYS A 20 -37.34 16.61 -25.25
CA CYS A 20 -37.71 17.58 -24.23
C CYS A 20 -36.45 18.04 -23.46
N CYS A 21 -36.09 19.31 -23.63
CA CYS A 21 -35.35 20.10 -22.65
C CYS A 21 -36.22 21.32 -22.32
N VAL A 22 -36.67 21.40 -21.07
CA VAL A 22 -37.39 22.57 -20.55
C VAL A 22 -36.36 23.63 -20.18
N LEU A 23 -36.44 24.80 -20.82
CA LEU A 23 -35.57 25.96 -20.60
C LEU A 23 -36.20 26.92 -19.57
N PHE A 24 -35.44 27.28 -18.54
CA PHE A 24 -35.53 28.59 -17.89
C PHE A 24 -34.48 29.53 -18.50
N PRO A 25 -34.76 30.83 -18.71
CA PRO A 25 -33.83 31.74 -19.37
C PRO A 25 -32.93 32.46 -18.36
N GLY A 26 -31.60 32.35 -18.57
CA GLY A 26 -30.64 33.28 -17.95
C GLY A 26 -29.35 32.66 -17.44
N SER A 27 -28.47 32.20 -18.33
CA SER A 27 -27.01 32.40 -18.21
C SER A 27 -26.27 31.68 -19.36
N LYS A 28 -25.17 32.31 -19.78
CA LYS A 28 -24.30 31.88 -20.87
C LYS A 28 -23.44 30.69 -20.44
N SER A 29 -23.26 29.73 -21.37
CA SER A 29 -22.09 28.85 -21.56
C SER A 29 -22.49 27.37 -21.64
N CYS A 30 -22.39 26.80 -22.86
CA CYS A 30 -22.31 25.36 -23.04
C CYS A 30 -20.91 24.92 -22.56
N VAL A 31 -20.85 24.36 -21.36
CA VAL A 31 -19.61 23.78 -20.82
C VAL A 31 -19.37 22.45 -21.56
N ARG A 32 -18.23 22.35 -22.23
CA ARG A 32 -17.65 21.08 -22.71
C ARG A 32 -17.66 20.06 -21.56
N PRO A 33 -17.89 18.76 -21.79
CA PRO A 33 -17.62 17.76 -20.76
C PRO A 33 -16.18 17.94 -20.31
N THR A 34 -16.00 18.35 -19.05
CA THR A 34 -14.69 18.36 -18.41
C THR A 34 -14.21 16.90 -18.43
N PRO A 35 -12.92 16.63 -18.74
CA PRO A 35 -12.33 15.34 -18.34
C PRO A 35 -12.71 15.11 -16.87
N PRO A 36 -13.00 13.87 -16.42
CA PRO A 36 -13.29 13.64 -15.01
C PRO A 36 -12.17 14.29 -14.20
N GLY A 37 -12.52 15.36 -13.49
CA GLY A 37 -11.59 16.04 -12.60
C GLY A 37 -11.16 15.02 -11.57
N GLU A 38 -9.89 15.05 -11.19
CA GLU A 38 -9.43 14.29 -10.04
C GLU A 38 -10.37 14.61 -8.86
N PRO A 39 -11.02 13.59 -8.25
CA PRO A 39 -11.90 13.83 -7.11
C PRO A 39 -11.12 14.56 -6.02
N GLY A 40 -11.77 15.54 -5.40
CA GLY A 40 -11.14 16.44 -4.44
C GLY A 40 -10.61 15.69 -3.21
N LEU A 41 -9.62 16.29 -2.54
CA LEU A 41 -8.90 15.74 -1.38
C LEU A 41 -9.75 15.26 -0.19
N ASN A 42 -11.02 15.67 -0.12
CA ASN A 42 -12.00 15.28 0.89
C ASN A 42 -13.31 14.78 0.26
N GLU A 43 -13.31 14.48 -1.04
CA GLU A 43 -14.50 13.97 -1.71
C GLU A 43 -14.64 12.50 -1.35
N SER A 44 -15.69 12.18 -0.61
CA SER A 44 -16.11 10.81 -0.40
C SER A 44 -16.27 10.17 -1.78
N LEU A 45 -15.33 9.28 -2.11
CA LEU A 45 -15.36 8.48 -3.32
C LEU A 45 -16.79 7.94 -3.49
N PRO A 46 -17.37 7.98 -4.70
CA PRO A 46 -18.75 7.62 -4.91
C PRO A 46 -18.94 6.15 -4.57
N VAL A 47 -19.27 5.88 -3.30
CA VAL A 47 -19.76 4.59 -2.85
C VAL A 47 -21.07 4.42 -3.58
N GLN A 48 -21.12 3.50 -4.54
CA GLN A 48 -22.40 3.05 -5.06
C GLN A 48 -23.20 2.60 -3.85
N ASP A 49 -24.29 3.32 -3.54
CA ASP A 49 -25.05 3.36 -2.29
C ASP A 49 -25.18 1.97 -1.65
N CYS A 50 -24.14 1.57 -0.92
CA CYS A 50 -23.99 0.27 -0.28
C CYS A 50 -24.81 0.37 0.99
N ARG A 51 -26.14 0.34 0.85
CA ARG A 51 -27.03 0.25 1.99
C ARG A 51 -26.61 -0.99 2.77
N SER A 52 -26.34 -0.78 4.04
CA SER A 52 -25.60 -1.60 5.02
C SER A 52 -25.94 -3.10 5.12
N GLU A 53 -26.89 -3.59 4.35
CA GLU A 53 -27.41 -4.96 4.37
C GLU A 53 -26.91 -5.81 3.19
N THR A 54 -26.40 -5.23 2.09
CA THR A 54 -25.98 -5.98 0.88
C THR A 54 -24.48 -5.99 0.61
N CYS A 55 -23.68 -5.19 1.32
CA CYS A 55 -22.22 -5.10 1.16
C CYS A 55 -21.45 -5.83 2.27
N VAL A 56 -22.09 -6.81 2.89
CA VAL A 56 -21.44 -7.73 3.83
C VAL A 56 -20.60 -8.70 3.01
N LEU A 57 -19.29 -8.74 3.29
CA LEU A 57 -18.43 -9.78 2.76
C LEU A 57 -19.01 -11.13 3.19
N PRO A 58 -19.24 -12.05 2.24
CA PRO A 58 -19.81 -13.34 2.60
C PRO A 58 -18.83 -14.09 3.51
N PRO A 59 -19.27 -15.03 4.36
CA PRO A 59 -18.40 -15.75 5.28
C PRO A 59 -17.19 -16.43 4.60
N GLU A 60 -17.31 -16.75 3.31
CA GLU A 60 -16.25 -17.36 2.50
C GLU A 60 -15.17 -16.35 2.03
N ALA A 61 -15.37 -15.04 2.20
CA ALA A 61 -14.38 -13.99 1.94
C ALA A 61 -13.34 -13.88 3.07
N ILE A 62 -12.87 -15.03 3.56
CA ILE A 62 -11.88 -15.11 4.62
C ILE A 62 -10.55 -14.62 4.06
N PRO A 63 -9.89 -13.58 4.64
CA PRO A 63 -8.55 -13.16 4.21
C PRO A 63 -7.55 -14.32 4.28
N LEU A 64 -6.43 -14.22 3.55
CA LEU A 64 -5.36 -15.21 3.75
C LEU A 64 -4.98 -15.26 5.22
N SER A 65 -4.94 -16.47 5.78
CA SER A 65 -4.31 -16.67 7.08
C SER A 65 -2.87 -16.13 7.01
N PRO A 66 -2.39 -15.44 8.06
CA PRO A 66 -0.99 -15.11 8.19
C PRO A 66 -0.08 -16.35 8.08
N TRP A 67 -0.62 -17.56 8.30
CA TRP A 67 0.08 -18.84 8.25
C TRP A 67 -0.82 -20.00 7.79
N GLU A 68 -0.97 -20.15 6.48
CA GLU A 68 -1.20 -21.48 5.89
C GLU A 68 -0.20 -21.62 4.75
N CYS A 69 0.86 -22.41 4.94
CA CYS A 69 1.68 -22.90 3.83
C CYS A 69 0.81 -23.93 3.09
N PRO A 70 0.17 -23.58 1.96
CA PRO A 70 -0.70 -24.53 1.30
C PRO A 70 0.20 -25.59 0.69
N THR A 71 -0.08 -26.87 0.96
CA THR A 71 0.66 -28.08 0.52
C THR A 71 1.82 -28.59 1.39
N GLY A 72 1.74 -28.52 2.73
CA GLY A 72 2.53 -29.42 3.60
C GLY A 72 4.06 -29.40 3.42
N GLN A 73 4.60 -28.35 2.80
CA GLN A 73 6.03 -28.19 2.59
C GLN A 73 6.67 -27.73 3.91
N PRO A 74 7.71 -28.44 4.39
CA PRO A 74 8.27 -28.24 5.74
C PRO A 74 9.01 -26.91 5.91
N SER A 75 9.22 -26.17 4.83
CA SER A 75 9.84 -24.87 4.90
C SER A 75 9.34 -24.00 3.75
N CYS A 76 8.44 -23.07 4.07
CA CYS A 76 8.16 -21.87 3.27
C CYS A 76 9.43 -21.00 3.15
N ARG A 77 10.54 -21.58 2.68
CA ARG A 77 11.84 -20.97 2.47
C ARG A 77 11.82 -20.41 1.06
N PRO A 78 11.76 -19.07 0.91
CA PRO A 78 12.08 -18.47 -0.37
C PRO A 78 13.49 -18.95 -0.77
N PRO A 79 13.77 -19.04 -2.07
CA PRO A 79 14.82 -18.21 -2.60
C PRO A 79 14.13 -16.95 -3.12
N GLU A 80 14.31 -15.87 -2.36
CA GLU A 80 14.41 -14.50 -2.87
C GLU A 80 13.16 -13.65 -3.18
N THR A 81 11.94 -14.13 -3.46
CA THR A 81 10.97 -13.22 -4.12
C THR A 81 9.67 -12.82 -3.43
N ASN A 82 9.49 -12.96 -2.12
CA ASN A 82 8.17 -12.64 -1.53
C ASN A 82 8.08 -11.56 -0.47
N GLY A 83 9.18 -10.90 -0.10
CA GLY A 83 9.13 -9.50 0.35
C GLY A 83 9.24 -8.51 -0.83
N LEU A 84 9.84 -8.97 -1.95
CA LEU A 84 9.95 -8.26 -3.21
C LEU A 84 8.56 -8.13 -3.85
N GLY A 85 8.23 -6.93 -4.29
CA GLY A 85 6.92 -6.54 -4.78
C GLY A 85 5.90 -6.20 -3.69
N ILE A 86 6.05 -6.66 -2.42
CA ILE A 86 5.15 -6.27 -1.31
C ILE A 86 5.63 -4.97 -0.67
N PHE A 87 6.83 -5.00 -0.08
CA PHE A 87 7.38 -3.88 0.67
C PHE A 87 8.18 -2.93 -0.23
N VAL A 88 8.87 -3.47 -1.24
CA VAL A 88 9.70 -2.71 -2.21
C VAL A 88 9.68 -3.43 -3.55
N VAL A 89 9.91 -2.75 -4.67
CA VAL A 89 10.19 -3.41 -5.97
C VAL A 89 11.48 -4.24 -5.89
N GLU A 90 11.56 -5.28 -6.72
CA GLU A 90 12.73 -6.17 -6.83
C GLU A 90 14.06 -5.43 -6.75
N GLY A 91 14.95 -5.91 -5.88
CA GLY A 91 16.29 -5.34 -5.71
C GLY A 91 16.27 -3.93 -5.07
N GLY A 92 16.56 -3.85 -3.78
CA GLY A 92 16.75 -2.57 -3.10
C GLY A 92 17.57 -2.69 -1.82
N THR A 93 17.69 -1.57 -1.11
CA THR A 93 18.41 -1.41 0.16
C THR A 93 17.52 -1.63 1.39
N TYR A 94 16.36 -2.27 1.19
CA TYR A 94 15.32 -2.51 2.21
C TYR A 94 15.80 -3.24 3.46
N CYS A 95 16.82 -4.11 3.35
CA CYS A 95 17.38 -4.80 4.51
C CYS A 95 18.64 -4.08 5.01
N PHE A 96 18.77 -3.94 6.33
CA PHE A 96 20.00 -3.53 6.99
C PHE A 96 21.09 -4.55 6.67
N GLN A 97 22.27 -4.05 6.28
CA GLN A 97 23.39 -4.86 5.83
C GLN A 97 24.56 -4.73 6.79
N VAL A 98 25.22 -5.86 7.05
CA VAL A 98 26.51 -5.93 7.74
C VAL A 98 27.47 -6.66 6.81
N ASP A 99 28.64 -6.10 6.55
CA ASP A 99 29.63 -6.66 5.61
C ASP A 99 29.05 -7.02 4.22
N GLY A 100 28.13 -6.19 3.72
CA GLY A 100 27.49 -6.38 2.42
C GLY A 100 26.44 -7.49 2.37
N ARG A 101 26.06 -8.08 3.52
CA ARG A 101 25.05 -9.15 3.62
C ARG A 101 23.80 -8.67 4.37
N PRO A 102 22.59 -9.01 3.91
CA PRO A 102 21.36 -8.60 4.59
C PRO A 102 21.23 -9.31 5.94
N ARG A 103 21.10 -8.50 6.99
CA ARG A 103 21.05 -8.91 8.40
C ARG A 103 19.64 -8.91 8.97
N PHE A 104 18.87 -7.89 8.60
CA PHE A 104 17.52 -7.66 9.11
C PHE A 104 16.74 -6.79 8.13
N CYS A 105 15.50 -7.14 7.86
CA CYS A 105 14.65 -6.43 6.90
C CYS A 105 13.45 -5.82 7.65
N PRO A 106 13.48 -4.52 8.00
CA PRO A 106 12.44 -3.87 8.78
C PRO A 106 11.07 -3.83 8.08
N GLU A 107 10.04 -4.33 8.74
CA GLU A 107 8.67 -4.40 8.21
C GLU A 107 7.70 -3.47 8.97
N ALA A 108 7.88 -3.30 10.27
CA ALA A 108 6.98 -2.50 11.09
C ALA A 108 7.63 -2.03 12.40
N PHE A 109 7.08 -0.99 12.99
CA PHE A 109 7.26 -0.69 14.42
C PHE A 109 6.10 -1.30 15.21
N ALA A 110 6.38 -2.01 16.29
CA ALA A 110 5.38 -2.53 17.22
C ALA A 110 5.49 -1.82 18.57
N ASN A 111 4.42 -1.13 18.96
CA ASN A 111 4.28 -0.53 20.28
C ASN A 111 3.96 -1.63 21.30
N ILE A 112 4.83 -1.78 22.29
CA ILE A 112 4.68 -2.72 23.40
C ILE A 112 4.22 -1.92 24.61
N PRO A 113 2.99 -2.14 25.11
CA PRO A 113 2.49 -1.41 26.27
C PRO A 113 3.29 -1.78 27.52
N ALA A 114 3.24 -0.90 28.51
CA ALA A 114 3.75 -1.21 29.84
C ALA A 114 3.06 -2.45 30.42
N SER A 115 3.79 -3.21 31.21
CA SER A 115 3.35 -4.44 31.87
C SER A 115 3.91 -4.53 33.28
N THR A 116 3.46 -5.53 34.05
CA THR A 116 4.01 -5.80 35.39
C THR A 116 5.51 -6.12 35.36
N SER A 117 6.00 -6.73 34.27
CA SER A 117 7.41 -7.06 34.06
C SER A 117 8.24 -5.93 33.43
N ALA A 118 7.59 -4.95 32.79
CA ALA A 118 8.25 -3.82 32.13
C ALA A 118 7.42 -2.56 32.36
N ARG A 119 7.82 -1.75 33.34
CA ARG A 119 7.02 -0.61 33.84
C ARG A 119 6.82 0.51 32.82
N SER A 120 7.68 0.59 31.80
CA SER A 120 7.59 1.59 30.75
C SER A 120 7.23 0.91 29.42
N PRO A 121 6.40 1.54 28.58
CA PRO A 121 6.17 1.08 27.22
C PRO A 121 7.48 1.15 26.41
N SER A 122 7.54 0.39 25.34
CA SER A 122 8.69 0.37 24.45
C SER A 122 8.26 0.11 23.02
N VAL A 123 9.14 0.44 22.07
CA VAL A 123 8.91 0.16 20.65
C VAL A 123 9.91 -0.89 20.19
N ARG A 124 9.43 -1.86 19.40
CA ARG A 124 10.28 -2.83 18.71
C ARG A 124 10.21 -2.61 17.20
N LEU A 125 11.36 -2.57 16.55
CA LEU A 125 11.45 -2.68 15.11
C LEU A 125 11.31 -4.16 14.75
N MET A 126 10.19 -4.49 14.14
CA MET A 126 9.81 -5.83 13.69
C MET A 126 10.25 -6.02 12.25
N GLY A 127 10.70 -7.22 11.91
CA GLY A 127 11.13 -7.51 10.55
C GLY A 127 11.71 -8.91 10.39
N ARG A 128 12.00 -9.27 9.14
CA ARG A 128 12.58 -10.58 8.82
C ARG A 128 14.07 -10.63 9.16
N VAL A 129 14.52 -11.76 9.68
CA VAL A 129 15.95 -12.07 9.86
C VAL A 129 16.33 -13.14 8.83
N PRO A 130 17.04 -12.79 7.74
CA PRO A 130 17.33 -13.72 6.64
C PRO A 130 18.04 -15.01 7.06
N SER A 131 18.86 -14.96 8.12
CA SER A 131 19.57 -16.15 8.64
C SER A 131 18.69 -17.10 9.44
N ARG A 132 17.48 -16.70 9.83
CA ARG A 132 16.54 -17.56 10.57
C ARG A 132 15.59 -18.26 9.59
N PRO A 133 15.46 -19.59 9.66
CA PRO A 133 14.51 -20.31 8.81
C PRO A 133 13.07 -19.98 9.22
N GLY A 134 12.21 -19.78 8.21
CA GLY A 134 10.78 -19.51 8.40
C GLY A 134 10.44 -18.02 8.46
N ASP A 135 9.16 -17.73 8.66
CA ASP A 135 8.61 -16.35 8.69
C ASP A 135 8.58 -15.75 10.10
N LEU A 136 9.52 -16.17 10.96
CA LEU A 136 9.61 -15.64 12.32
C LEU A 136 10.16 -14.21 12.25
N LEU A 137 9.31 -13.25 12.61
CA LEU A 137 9.72 -11.86 12.73
C LEU A 137 10.63 -11.71 13.94
N GLY A 138 11.84 -11.20 13.69
CA GLY A 138 12.69 -10.64 14.72
C GLY A 138 12.12 -9.30 15.17
N GLY A 139 12.27 -9.00 16.47
CA GLY A 139 11.90 -7.71 17.03
C GLY A 139 13.05 -7.18 17.86
N TYR A 140 13.46 -5.94 17.62
CA TYR A 140 14.58 -5.32 18.34
C TYR A 140 14.14 -3.99 18.93
N THR A 141 14.48 -3.75 20.20
CA THR A 141 14.08 -2.53 20.89
C THR A 141 14.66 -1.30 20.19
N VAL A 142 13.82 -0.30 19.99
CA VAL A 142 14.17 0.98 19.40
C VAL A 142 14.43 1.98 20.52
N THR A 143 15.58 2.63 20.46
CA THR A 143 15.90 3.79 21.31
C THR A 143 16.05 5.04 20.44
N GLY A 144 16.11 6.22 21.06
CA GLY A 144 16.21 7.48 20.34
C GLY A 144 17.39 8.32 20.79
N VAL A 145 17.85 9.17 19.89
CA VAL A 145 18.79 10.26 20.18
C VAL A 145 18.32 11.53 19.49
N LEU A 146 17.98 12.54 20.29
CA LEU A 146 17.70 13.89 19.80
C LEU A 146 19.00 14.58 19.42
N GLN A 147 19.08 15.08 18.20
CA GLN A 147 20.19 15.90 17.72
C GLN A 147 19.97 17.34 18.16
N ASN A 148 20.97 17.94 18.81
CA ASN A 148 20.97 19.36 19.05
C ASN A 148 21.33 20.08 17.73
N PRO A 149 20.46 20.96 17.19
CA PRO A 149 20.75 21.67 15.95
C PRO A 149 21.97 22.60 16.05
N HIS A 150 22.40 22.95 17.27
CA HIS A 150 23.51 23.87 17.53
C HIS A 150 24.83 23.21 17.89
N THR A 151 24.87 21.90 18.17
CA THR A 151 26.12 21.20 18.49
C THR A 151 26.29 19.92 17.66
N SER A 152 27.37 19.88 16.89
CA SER A 152 27.77 18.69 16.14
C SER A 152 28.27 17.60 17.09
N GLY A 153 27.47 16.54 17.29
CA GLY A 153 27.95 15.25 17.80
C GLY A 153 27.47 14.80 19.18
N THR A 154 26.87 15.65 20.00
CA THR A 154 26.32 15.24 21.32
C THR A 154 24.80 15.32 21.30
N GLY A 155 24.17 14.25 20.84
CA GLY A 155 22.72 14.11 20.94
C GLY A 155 22.28 13.66 22.33
N GLU A 156 21.10 14.09 22.77
CA GLU A 156 20.49 13.64 24.03
C GLU A 156 19.80 12.29 23.80
N SER A 157 20.12 11.29 24.62
CA SER A 157 19.43 9.99 24.54
C SER A 157 18.01 10.14 25.07
N VAL A 158 17.06 9.49 24.39
CA VAL A 158 15.64 9.49 24.77
C VAL A 158 15.05 8.09 24.69
N THR A 159 14.01 7.86 25.50
CA THR A 159 13.21 6.64 25.46
C THR A 159 12.10 6.82 24.43
N ILE A 160 11.97 5.90 23.48
CA ILE A 160 10.86 5.92 22.52
C ILE A 160 9.64 5.27 23.17
N HIS A 161 8.62 6.09 23.40
CA HIS A 161 7.36 5.69 24.04
C HIS A 161 6.46 4.94 23.06
N SER A 162 6.21 5.55 21.89
CA SER A 162 5.41 4.95 20.84
C SER A 162 5.74 5.53 19.46
N ILE A 163 5.56 4.73 18.42
CA ILE A 163 5.64 5.14 17.02
C ILE A 163 4.30 4.82 16.38
N GLN A 164 3.72 5.81 15.71
CA GLN A 164 2.37 5.71 15.16
C GLN A 164 2.30 6.32 13.77
N ALA A 165 1.27 5.95 13.04
CA ALA A 165 0.84 6.64 11.84
C ALA A 165 -0.61 7.10 12.00
N GLU A 166 -0.96 8.27 11.49
CA GLU A 166 -2.34 8.72 11.32
C GLU A 166 -2.62 8.88 9.83
N GLY A 167 -3.42 7.98 9.26
CA GLY A 167 -3.48 7.78 7.81
C GLY A 167 -2.12 7.32 7.28
N THR A 168 -1.29 8.25 6.81
CA THR A 168 0.11 7.99 6.43
C THR A 168 1.12 8.93 7.11
N ARG A 169 0.66 9.81 8.01
CA ARG A 169 1.52 10.76 8.74
C ARG A 169 2.23 10.04 9.88
N PHE A 170 3.56 10.01 9.82
CA PHE A 170 4.42 9.38 10.83
C PHE A 170 4.65 10.29 12.04
N THR A 171 4.46 9.73 13.24
CA THR A 171 4.70 10.42 14.49
C THR A 171 5.49 9.54 15.46
N VAL A 172 6.38 10.17 16.22
CA VAL A 172 7.18 9.52 17.25
C VAL A 172 6.95 10.23 18.57
N ASN A 173 6.48 9.47 19.56
CA ASN A 173 6.35 9.91 20.94
C ASN A 173 7.54 9.40 21.75
N TYR A 174 8.14 10.27 22.55
CA TYR A 174 9.35 9.97 23.30
C TYR A 174 9.34 10.67 24.66
N CYS A 175 10.20 10.21 25.56
CA CYS A 175 10.42 10.79 26.88
C CYS A 175 11.92 11.07 27.08
N PRO A 176 12.29 12.13 27.82
CA PRO A 176 13.64 12.29 28.33
C PRO A 176 14.07 11.07 29.15
N MET A 177 15.35 10.71 29.13
CA MET A 177 15.88 9.55 29.88
C MET A 177 15.70 9.67 31.41
N SER A 178 15.50 10.88 31.92
CA SER A 178 15.22 11.15 33.33
C SER A 178 13.77 10.89 33.75
N SER A 179 12.86 10.62 32.81
CA SER A 179 11.44 10.33 33.06
C SER A 179 11.18 8.83 33.12
N ASP A 180 10.21 8.43 33.95
CA ASP A 180 9.73 7.04 34.04
C ASP A 180 8.94 6.59 32.77
N CYS A 181 8.50 7.54 31.94
CA CYS A 181 7.82 7.32 30.66
C CYS A 181 6.56 6.43 30.75
N ILE A 182 5.79 6.51 31.84
CA ILE A 182 4.67 5.59 32.19
C ILE A 182 3.30 6.02 31.61
N ASP A 183 3.23 7.10 30.83
CA ASP A 183 2.01 7.69 30.26
C ASP A 183 1.31 8.70 31.20
N THR A 184 1.87 9.91 31.23
CA THR A 184 1.17 11.12 31.68
C THR A 184 1.39 12.16 30.59
N ALA A 185 0.32 12.79 30.11
CA ALA A 185 0.33 13.76 29.01
C ALA A 185 1.32 14.93 29.18
N THR A 186 1.97 15.05 30.33
CA THR A 186 2.99 16.05 30.67
C THR A 186 4.43 15.58 30.46
N GLN A 187 4.71 14.28 30.34
CA GLN A 187 6.06 13.72 30.22
C GLN A 187 6.40 13.22 28.80
N VAL A 188 5.37 12.94 27.99
CA VAL A 188 5.53 12.43 26.63
C VAL A 188 5.57 13.60 25.66
N LEU A 189 6.67 13.70 24.93
CA LEU A 189 6.89 14.68 23.88
C LEU A 189 6.66 14.02 22.51
N GLN A 190 6.17 14.79 21.54
CA GLN A 190 5.84 14.29 20.21
C GLN A 190 6.68 14.99 19.14
N LEU A 191 7.19 14.20 18.19
CA LEU A 191 7.76 14.67 16.93
C LEU A 191 6.91 14.15 15.78
N GLY A 192 6.64 15.03 14.83
CA GLY A 192 5.97 14.70 13.58
C GLY A 192 6.43 15.66 12.50
N ASP A 193 6.23 15.24 11.25
CA ASP A 193 6.52 16.02 10.04
C ASP A 193 7.90 16.72 10.11
N GLU A 194 7.94 18.04 9.97
CA GLU A 194 9.15 18.83 9.84
C GLU A 194 10.12 18.68 11.01
N ASN A 195 9.68 18.22 12.19
CA ASN A 195 10.55 18.05 13.35
C ASN A 195 11.24 16.69 13.42
N LEU A 196 10.89 15.74 12.55
CA LEU A 196 11.44 14.38 12.57
C LEU A 196 12.95 14.34 12.32
N HIS A 197 13.51 15.31 11.59
CA HIS A 197 14.95 15.42 11.33
C HIS A 197 15.80 15.57 12.60
N GLN A 198 15.19 15.97 13.72
CA GLN A 198 15.85 16.12 15.01
C GLN A 198 16.08 14.78 15.71
N LEU A 199 15.40 13.70 15.30
CA LEU A 199 15.48 12.40 15.96
C LEU A 199 16.25 11.38 15.10
N ARG A 200 17.18 10.67 15.73
CA ARG A 200 17.73 9.42 15.20
C ARG A 200 17.25 8.27 16.04
N LEU A 201 16.64 7.28 15.40
CA LEU A 201 16.32 6.01 16.04
C LEU A 201 17.56 5.13 16.04
N ARG A 202 17.72 4.31 17.07
CA ARG A 202 18.82 3.35 17.22
C ARG A 202 18.29 1.96 17.48
N VAL A 203 18.88 0.98 16.81
CA VAL A 203 18.54 -0.43 16.95
C VAL A 203 19.81 -1.26 16.99
N SER A 204 19.93 -2.14 17.97
CA SER A 204 21.07 -3.06 18.09
C SER A 204 20.65 -4.47 17.67
N LEU A 205 21.31 -4.99 16.64
CA LEU A 205 21.11 -6.33 16.13
C LEU A 205 22.18 -7.26 16.71
N PRO A 206 21.82 -8.46 17.19
CA PRO A 206 22.78 -9.46 17.65
C PRO A 206 23.58 -10.05 16.49
N ALA A 207 24.65 -10.77 16.81
CA ALA A 207 25.43 -11.53 15.84
C ALA A 207 24.66 -12.74 15.26
N ASP A 208 25.22 -13.40 14.23
CA ASP A 208 24.50 -14.40 13.40
C ASP A 208 24.30 -15.69 14.15
N ASP A 209 25.27 -16.01 15.00
CA ASP A 209 25.25 -17.08 15.99
C ASP A 209 24.47 -16.71 17.27
N GLY A 210 23.92 -15.49 17.35
CA GLY A 210 23.28 -14.97 18.56
C GLY A 210 24.25 -14.50 19.64
N GLY A 211 25.55 -14.46 19.36
CA GLY A 211 26.60 -13.95 20.24
C GLY A 211 26.60 -12.43 20.38
N ARG A 212 27.41 -11.93 21.34
CA ARG A 212 27.69 -10.49 21.51
C ARG A 212 28.82 -9.98 20.61
N GLU A 213 29.76 -10.85 20.23
CA GLU A 213 30.79 -10.54 19.24
C GLU A 213 30.15 -10.49 17.85
N GLY A 214 30.22 -9.35 17.17
CA GLY A 214 29.55 -9.15 15.87
C GLY A 214 28.13 -8.58 15.95
N ALA A 215 27.72 -8.06 17.11
CA ALA A 215 26.52 -7.23 17.20
C ALA A 215 26.72 -5.90 16.45
N ALA A 216 25.72 -5.50 15.67
CA ALA A 216 25.76 -4.28 14.85
C ALA A 216 24.69 -3.28 15.33
N THR A 217 25.09 -2.02 15.52
CA THR A 217 24.16 -0.94 15.88
C THR A 217 23.87 -0.10 14.65
N PHE A 218 22.58 0.03 14.35
CA PHE A 218 22.07 0.84 13.26
C PHE A 218 21.45 2.14 13.78
N GLU A 219 21.71 3.22 13.07
CA GLU A 219 20.98 4.48 13.20
C GLU A 219 19.99 4.61 12.05
N VAL A 220 18.78 5.09 12.34
CA VAL A 220 17.74 5.37 11.34
C VAL A 220 17.33 6.82 11.48
N ALA A 221 17.32 7.55 10.36
CA ALA A 221 16.85 8.91 10.26
C ALA A 221 15.61 8.95 9.36
N VAL A 222 14.63 9.76 9.73
CA VAL A 222 13.37 9.91 9.00
C VAL A 222 13.16 11.39 8.75
N THR A 223 13.00 11.78 7.49
CA THR A 223 12.65 13.16 7.11
C THR A 223 11.45 13.15 6.16
N PRO A 224 10.47 14.05 6.32
CA PRO A 224 9.40 14.19 5.35
C PRO A 224 9.98 14.46 3.96
N ARG A 225 9.42 13.81 2.93
CA ARG A 225 9.79 14.09 1.55
C ARG A 225 8.86 15.18 0.98
N PRO A 226 9.38 16.35 0.57
CA PRO A 226 8.57 17.37 -0.09
C PRO A 226 7.98 16.84 -1.40
N GLY A 227 6.74 17.20 -1.72
CA GLY A 227 6.11 16.86 -3.01
C GLY A 227 5.60 15.42 -3.15
N ALA A 228 5.55 14.64 -2.06
CA ALA A 228 4.85 13.36 -2.06
C ALA A 228 3.33 13.56 -2.33
N SER A 229 2.69 12.54 -2.92
CA SER A 229 1.24 12.45 -3.15
C SER A 229 0.46 13.04 -1.97
N THR A 230 -0.50 13.91 -2.25
CA THR A 230 -1.32 14.58 -1.22
C THR A 230 -2.08 13.59 -0.33
N GLN A 231 -2.29 12.36 -0.82
CA GLN A 231 -3.01 11.28 -0.13
C GLN A 231 -2.08 10.32 0.63
N VAL A 232 -0.85 10.13 0.14
CA VAL A 232 0.14 9.22 0.74
C VAL A 232 1.39 10.01 1.08
N ARG A 233 1.58 10.26 2.38
CA ARG A 233 2.77 10.94 2.88
C ARG A 233 3.99 10.04 2.70
N GLY A 234 4.97 10.60 1.99
CA GLY A 234 6.27 9.99 1.75
C GLY A 234 7.34 10.58 2.68
N TYR A 235 8.29 9.74 3.05
CA TYR A 235 9.42 10.05 3.90
C TYR A 235 10.70 9.52 3.25
N ASP A 236 11.78 10.28 3.38
CA ASP A 236 13.12 9.78 3.21
C ASP A 236 13.54 9.08 4.50
N VAL A 237 13.56 7.74 4.47
CA VAL A 237 14.10 6.92 5.54
C VAL A 237 15.50 6.52 5.16
N LEU A 238 16.48 6.93 5.96
CA LEU A 238 17.88 6.54 5.80
C LEU A 238 18.31 5.68 6.98
N TYR A 239 19.18 4.71 6.75
CA TYR A 239 19.84 3.97 7.80
C TYR A 239 21.34 3.88 7.54
N ARG A 240 22.10 3.65 8.61
CA ARG A 240 23.52 3.31 8.55
C ARG A 240 23.90 2.42 9.71
N GLU A 241 24.91 1.59 9.53
CA GLU A 241 25.68 1.11 10.66
C GLU A 241 26.41 2.31 11.30
N ALA A 242 26.63 2.32 12.62
CA ALA A 242 27.03 3.51 13.40
C ALA A 242 28.16 4.37 12.78
N THR A 243 29.12 3.77 12.07
CA THR A 243 30.24 4.45 11.39
C THR A 243 30.16 4.43 9.86
N GLY A 244 29.16 3.76 9.29
CA GLY A 244 28.98 3.59 7.85
C GLY A 244 28.32 4.79 7.16
N PRO A 245 28.26 4.77 5.81
CA PRO A 245 27.52 5.77 5.05
C PRO A 245 26.02 5.62 5.26
N TRP A 246 25.29 6.72 5.12
CA TRP A 246 23.83 6.69 5.07
C TRP A 246 23.35 6.06 3.76
N VAL A 247 22.40 5.14 3.89
CA VAL A 247 21.75 4.42 2.80
C VAL A 247 20.25 4.66 2.90
N HIS A 248 19.59 4.97 1.80
CA HIS A 248 18.14 5.07 1.76
C HIS A 248 17.51 3.70 1.93
N HIS A 249 16.40 3.58 2.67
CA HIS A 249 15.75 2.31 2.92
C HIS A 249 15.10 1.71 1.67
N CYS A 250 14.48 2.54 0.84
CA CYS A 250 13.71 2.08 -0.32
C CYS A 250 14.44 2.24 -1.65
N ASP A 251 15.71 2.63 -1.68
CA ASP A 251 16.40 2.86 -2.95
C ASP A 251 16.52 1.55 -3.76
N PRO A 252 16.08 1.55 -5.03
CA PRO A 252 16.34 0.44 -5.92
C PRO A 252 17.86 0.33 -6.16
N ARG A 253 18.37 -0.91 -6.29
CA ARG A 253 19.82 -1.12 -6.48
C ARG A 253 20.32 -0.35 -7.71
N GLY A 254 21.35 0.48 -7.53
CA GLY A 254 22.08 1.12 -8.63
C GLY A 254 21.47 2.41 -9.20
N VAL A 255 20.47 3.01 -8.54
CA VAL A 255 19.82 4.24 -9.03
C VAL A 255 20.43 5.50 -8.38
N ILE A 256 20.56 6.57 -9.17
CA ILE A 256 21.07 7.90 -8.78
C ILE A 256 19.90 8.76 -8.24
N ALA A 257 20.22 9.75 -7.40
CA ALA A 257 19.32 10.54 -6.53
C ALA A 257 17.96 11.07 -7.10
N SER A 258 17.75 11.15 -8.41
CA SER A 258 16.48 11.62 -9.01
C SER A 258 15.39 10.54 -9.13
N GLY A 259 15.70 9.28 -8.81
CA GLY A 259 14.76 8.14 -8.87
C GLY A 259 14.53 7.44 -7.53
N ARG A 260 14.70 8.16 -6.41
CA ARG A 260 14.57 7.59 -5.06
C ARG A 260 13.12 7.20 -4.78
N ASP A 261 12.92 6.03 -4.20
CA ASP A 261 11.62 5.54 -3.82
C ASP A 261 11.25 6.07 -2.41
N ALA A 262 10.08 6.65 -2.22
CA ALA A 262 9.69 7.16 -0.89
C ALA A 262 9.33 6.00 0.04
N THR A 263 9.48 6.21 1.35
CA THR A 263 8.90 5.33 2.37
C THR A 263 7.58 5.92 2.86
N SER A 264 6.57 5.10 3.10
CA SER A 264 5.33 5.49 3.78
C SER A 264 5.04 4.55 4.95
N PHE A 265 4.21 5.02 5.87
CA PHE A 265 3.88 4.31 7.10
C PHE A 265 2.38 4.09 7.21
N LEU A 266 1.97 2.89 7.57
CA LEU A 266 0.56 2.49 7.64
C LEU A 266 0.18 2.12 9.08
N PRO A 267 -0.91 2.68 9.61
CA PRO A 267 -1.35 2.37 10.95
C PRO A 267 -2.03 1.01 11.05
N GLY A 268 -1.84 0.35 12.19
CA GLY A 268 -2.72 -0.67 12.69
C GLY A 268 -2.75 -1.95 11.88
N LEU A 269 -1.74 -2.20 11.05
CA LEU A 269 -1.70 -3.35 10.16
C LEU A 269 -0.38 -4.09 10.29
N ARG A 270 -0.47 -5.41 10.14
CA ARG A 270 0.63 -6.31 9.84
C ARG A 270 0.40 -6.90 8.46
N ILE A 271 1.41 -6.76 7.59
CA ILE A 271 1.40 -7.33 6.24
C ILE A 271 2.41 -8.46 6.19
N ASN A 272 1.97 -9.66 5.88
CA ASN A 272 2.86 -10.81 5.77
C ASN A 272 3.78 -10.65 4.54
N SER A 273 5.10 -10.66 4.75
CA SER A 273 6.12 -10.49 3.72
C SER A 273 6.42 -11.77 2.92
N VAL A 274 5.47 -12.71 2.87
CA VAL A 274 5.48 -13.92 2.03
C VAL A 274 4.25 -13.95 1.13
N ASN A 275 3.07 -13.83 1.72
CA ASN A 275 1.81 -14.02 1.01
C ASN A 275 0.95 -12.75 0.91
N ALA A 276 1.42 -11.62 1.44
CA ALA A 276 0.68 -10.36 1.52
C ALA A 276 -0.66 -10.44 2.29
N ALA A 277 -0.81 -11.43 3.19
CA ALA A 277 -1.92 -11.47 4.13
C ALA A 277 -1.95 -10.18 4.97
N VAL A 278 -3.16 -9.62 5.14
CA VAL A 278 -3.40 -8.38 5.89
C VAL A 278 -4.05 -8.75 7.21
N GLU A 279 -3.40 -8.38 8.31
CA GLU A 279 -3.88 -8.61 9.67
C GLU A 279 -4.01 -7.27 10.41
N PRO A 280 -5.20 -6.92 10.95
CA PRO A 280 -5.36 -5.76 11.82
C PRO A 280 -4.60 -5.97 13.13
N VAL A 281 -3.58 -5.15 13.37
CA VAL A 281 -2.80 -5.15 14.61
C VAL A 281 -2.64 -3.69 15.05
N PRO A 282 -3.55 -3.15 15.89
CA PRO A 282 -3.60 -1.72 16.22
C PRO A 282 -2.32 -1.12 16.79
N THR A 283 -1.45 -1.94 17.39
CA THR A 283 -0.17 -1.51 17.96
C THR A 283 0.95 -1.40 16.94
N TRP A 284 0.72 -1.75 15.67
CA TRP A 284 1.72 -1.76 14.62
C TRP A 284 1.67 -0.51 13.75
N THR A 285 2.84 -0.09 13.30
CA THR A 285 3.01 0.87 12.20
C THR A 285 3.84 0.18 11.12
N THR A 286 3.19 -0.29 10.06
CA THR A 286 3.84 -0.97 8.93
C THR A 286 4.62 0.03 8.09
N ILE A 287 5.80 -0.38 7.63
CA ILE A 287 6.69 0.37 6.74
C ILE A 287 6.45 -0.15 5.33
N GLY A 288 6.39 0.72 4.33
CA GLY A 288 6.34 0.32 2.93
C GLY A 288 7.07 1.31 2.02
N CYS A 289 7.59 0.84 0.91
CA CYS A 289 8.17 1.68 -0.13
C CYS A 289 7.13 1.99 -1.21
N GLU A 290 7.20 3.19 -1.79
CA GLU A 290 6.30 3.70 -2.84
C GLU A 290 6.19 2.74 -4.05
N SER A 291 7.30 2.13 -4.44
CA SER A 291 7.35 1.10 -5.47
C SER A 291 6.72 -0.23 -5.04
N GLY A 292 6.65 -0.52 -3.74
CA GLY A 292 6.05 -1.73 -3.18
C GLY A 292 4.52 -1.77 -3.31
N ALA A 293 3.91 -2.95 -3.21
CA ALA A 293 2.46 -3.11 -3.33
C ALA A 293 1.69 -2.35 -2.27
N ILE A 294 2.19 -2.31 -1.04
CA ILE A 294 1.57 -1.63 0.08
C ILE A 294 1.26 -0.17 -0.28
N VAL A 295 2.30 0.61 -0.60
CA VAL A 295 2.16 2.05 -0.79
C VAL A 295 1.47 2.39 -2.10
N SER A 296 1.72 1.65 -3.19
CA SER A 296 0.98 1.88 -4.43
C SER A 296 -0.51 1.57 -4.32
N CYS A 297 -0.91 0.59 -3.51
CA CYS A 297 -2.34 0.33 -3.29
C CYS A 297 -3.01 1.47 -2.52
N LEU A 298 -2.31 2.09 -1.57
CA LEU A 298 -2.78 3.32 -0.92
C LEU A 298 -2.90 4.48 -1.91
N ASP A 299 -1.90 4.67 -2.78
CA ASP A 299 -1.93 5.74 -3.78
C ASP A 299 -3.01 5.51 -4.85
N TRP A 300 -3.34 4.24 -5.13
CA TRP A 300 -4.52 3.88 -5.93
C TRP A 300 -5.85 4.06 -5.18
N GLY A 301 -5.85 4.58 -3.96
CA GLY A 301 -7.05 4.90 -3.18
C GLY A 301 -7.61 3.74 -2.34
N TYR A 302 -6.98 2.56 -2.36
CA TYR A 302 -7.41 1.40 -1.56
C TYR A 302 -6.91 1.51 -0.12
N VAL A 303 -7.36 2.53 0.61
CA VAL A 303 -7.04 2.69 2.03
C VAL A 303 -7.89 1.73 2.88
N PRO A 304 -7.30 0.90 3.77
CA PRO A 304 -7.99 -0.13 4.55
C PRO A 304 -8.76 0.41 5.77
N TRP A 305 -8.81 1.72 5.96
CA TRP A 305 -9.55 2.40 7.02
C TRP A 305 -10.64 3.30 6.45
N ASN A 306 -11.63 3.61 7.27
CA ASN A 306 -12.58 4.67 6.98
C ASN A 306 -11.84 6.03 7.00
N PRO A 307 -11.93 6.84 5.94
CA PRO A 307 -11.18 8.11 5.85
C PRO A 307 -11.64 9.17 6.86
N ASP A 308 -12.89 9.09 7.35
CA ASP A 308 -13.45 10.04 8.29
C ASP A 308 -13.08 9.70 9.75
N THR A 309 -12.98 8.41 10.07
CA THR A 309 -12.71 7.94 11.45
C THR A 309 -11.29 7.42 11.67
N GLY A 310 -10.56 7.11 10.60
CA GLY A 310 -9.25 6.45 10.67
C GLY A 310 -9.29 5.00 11.17
N VAL A 311 -10.48 4.45 11.47
CA VAL A 311 -10.65 3.10 12.00
C VAL A 311 -10.61 2.08 10.86
N TYR A 312 -9.99 0.92 11.11
CA TYR A 312 -9.96 -0.19 10.16
C TYR A 312 -11.38 -0.58 9.72
N ASP A 313 -11.57 -0.70 8.42
CA ASP A 313 -12.83 -1.09 7.80
C ASP A 313 -12.64 -2.42 7.06
N THR A 314 -13.43 -3.43 7.40
CA THR A 314 -13.25 -4.79 6.89
C THR A 314 -13.42 -4.88 5.37
N LEU A 315 -14.35 -4.12 4.78
CA LEU A 315 -14.59 -4.12 3.34
C LEU A 315 -13.41 -3.51 2.59
N ARG A 316 -12.94 -2.36 3.06
CA ARG A 316 -11.77 -1.66 2.54
C ARG A 316 -10.49 -2.48 2.74
N GLY A 317 -10.35 -3.15 3.88
CA GLY A 317 -9.28 -4.09 4.15
C GLY A 317 -9.25 -5.26 3.15
N HIS A 318 -10.42 -5.78 2.77
CA HIS A 318 -10.53 -6.80 1.72
C HIS A 318 -10.11 -6.29 0.35
N LEU A 319 -10.51 -5.08 -0.04
CA LEU A 319 -10.05 -4.47 -1.29
C LEU A 319 -8.56 -4.15 -1.28
N PHE A 320 -8.03 -3.67 -0.15
CA PHE A 320 -6.61 -3.44 0.02
C PHE A 320 -5.82 -4.74 -0.15
N GLY A 321 -6.22 -5.81 0.57
CA GLY A 321 -5.61 -7.14 0.39
C GLY A 321 -5.73 -7.68 -1.04
N SER A 322 -6.88 -7.48 -1.68
CA SER A 322 -7.08 -7.83 -3.10
C SER A 322 -6.14 -7.04 -4.01
N CYS A 323 -5.95 -5.74 -3.73
CA CYS A 323 -5.04 -4.87 -4.46
C CYS A 323 -3.59 -5.35 -4.31
N LEU A 324 -3.16 -5.77 -3.12
CA LEU A 324 -1.80 -6.30 -2.91
C LEU A 324 -1.53 -7.50 -3.84
N GLN A 325 -2.49 -8.43 -3.95
CA GLN A 325 -2.36 -9.57 -4.86
C GLN A 325 -2.44 -9.15 -6.33
N ALA A 326 -3.39 -8.27 -6.65
CA ALA A 326 -3.61 -7.79 -8.00
C ALA A 326 -2.39 -7.04 -8.54
N LYS A 327 -1.76 -6.17 -7.74
CA LYS A 327 -0.54 -5.47 -8.14
C LYS A 327 0.61 -6.44 -8.43
N ARG A 328 0.78 -7.45 -7.59
CA ARG A 328 1.81 -8.51 -7.75
C ARG A 328 1.47 -9.53 -8.85
N ALA A 329 0.27 -9.48 -9.41
CA ALA A 329 -0.27 -10.56 -10.21
C ALA A 329 -0.13 -11.93 -9.51
N ALA A 330 -0.33 -11.98 -8.19
CA ALA A 330 -0.17 -13.19 -7.38
C ALA A 330 -1.43 -14.08 -7.53
N TYR A 331 -1.66 -14.59 -8.75
CA TYR A 331 -2.90 -15.27 -9.12
C TYR A 331 -3.23 -16.46 -8.21
N PHE A 332 -2.21 -17.17 -7.73
CA PHE A 332 -2.36 -18.49 -7.15
C PHE A 332 -1.97 -18.57 -5.66
N VAL A 333 -1.87 -17.42 -4.98
CA VAL A 333 -1.38 -17.37 -3.58
C VAL A 333 -2.23 -18.22 -2.63
N GLY A 334 -3.56 -18.20 -2.76
CA GLY A 334 -4.49 -19.06 -1.99
C GLY A 334 -4.48 -20.52 -2.41
N ARG A 335 -3.72 -20.88 -3.46
CA ARG A 335 -3.49 -22.25 -3.92
C ARG A 335 -2.08 -22.75 -3.59
N GLY A 336 -1.27 -21.96 -2.90
CA GLY A 336 0.08 -22.33 -2.45
C GLY A 336 1.21 -21.86 -3.34
N ASP A 337 0.92 -21.21 -4.46
CA ASP A 337 1.94 -20.58 -5.26
C ASP A 337 2.02 -19.08 -4.95
N LEU A 338 3.07 -18.75 -4.21
CA LEU A 338 3.32 -17.42 -3.67
C LEU A 338 3.94 -16.46 -4.71
N LYS A 339 4.25 -16.94 -5.92
CA LYS A 339 5.00 -16.20 -6.94
C LYS A 339 4.25 -14.98 -7.46
N SER A 340 5.01 -13.92 -7.75
CA SER A 340 4.57 -12.75 -8.51
C SER A 340 4.66 -13.02 -10.02
N TYR A 341 3.59 -12.71 -10.77
CA TYR A 341 3.52 -12.89 -12.24
C TYR A 341 3.48 -11.55 -12.98
N THR A 342 4.14 -10.54 -12.42
CA THR A 342 4.27 -9.21 -13.01
C THR A 342 5.74 -8.80 -13.06
N ARG A 343 6.02 -7.67 -13.72
CA ARG A 343 7.33 -7.00 -13.69
C ARG A 343 7.17 -5.56 -13.18
N ASN A 344 8.27 -4.94 -12.80
CA ASN A 344 8.26 -3.51 -12.50
C ASN A 344 7.80 -2.71 -13.74
N GLY A 345 7.03 -1.64 -13.53
CA GLY A 345 6.50 -0.78 -14.59
C GLY A 345 5.33 -1.36 -15.39
N THR A 346 4.85 -2.59 -15.10
CA THR A 346 3.67 -3.15 -15.77
C THR A 346 2.41 -2.32 -15.43
N ARG A 347 1.80 -1.72 -16.45
CA ARG A 347 0.57 -0.94 -16.32
C ARG A 347 -0.64 -1.85 -16.20
N ILE A 348 -1.61 -1.45 -15.38
CA ILE A 348 -2.87 -2.18 -15.18
C ILE A 348 -4.05 -1.21 -15.14
N ASP A 349 -5.11 -1.59 -15.84
CA ASP A 349 -6.43 -0.99 -15.66
C ASP A 349 -7.13 -1.68 -14.50
N LYS A 350 -7.84 -0.90 -13.69
CA LYS A 350 -8.48 -1.38 -12.47
C LYS A 350 -9.95 -1.01 -12.46
N ARG A 351 -10.76 -1.92 -11.94
CA ARG A 351 -12.13 -1.67 -11.50
C ARG A 351 -12.29 -2.28 -10.12
N ASP A 352 -13.20 -1.74 -9.33
CA ASP A 352 -13.60 -2.37 -8.09
C ASP A 352 -15.09 -2.18 -7.90
N GLN A 353 -15.74 -3.16 -7.26
CA GLN A 353 -17.19 -3.19 -7.16
C GLN A 353 -17.79 -1.92 -6.52
N PHE A 354 -17.00 -1.18 -5.76
CA PHE A 354 -17.47 -0.09 -4.91
C PHE A 354 -17.07 1.30 -5.42
N GLY A 355 -16.28 1.38 -6.51
CA GLY A 355 -15.76 2.63 -7.04
C GLY A 355 -14.81 3.37 -6.08
N LEU A 356 -14.10 2.64 -5.22
CA LEU A 356 -13.21 3.22 -4.21
C LEU A 356 -11.81 3.54 -4.75
N GLY A 357 -11.34 2.83 -5.77
CA GLY A 357 -10.03 3.11 -6.35
C GLY A 357 -10.00 4.45 -7.08
N ARG A 358 -8.88 5.16 -7.00
CA ARG A 358 -8.58 6.31 -7.86
C ARG A 358 -8.61 5.85 -9.32
N ASN A 359 -9.38 6.55 -10.16
CA ASN A 359 -9.61 6.20 -11.56
C ASN A 359 -10.18 4.78 -11.77
N ALA A 360 -10.77 4.19 -10.72
CA ALA A 360 -11.57 2.98 -10.80
C ALA A 360 -13.06 3.34 -10.78
N ASN A 361 -13.88 2.45 -11.32
CA ASN A 361 -15.33 2.49 -11.21
C ASN A 361 -15.88 1.06 -11.06
N SER A 362 -17.18 0.93 -10.83
CA SER A 362 -17.83 -0.37 -10.58
C SER A 362 -18.24 -1.15 -11.85
N GLN A 363 -18.04 -0.58 -13.04
CA GLN A 363 -18.41 -1.19 -14.32
C GLN A 363 -17.28 -2.12 -14.79
N VAL A 364 -17.32 -3.37 -14.34
CA VAL A 364 -16.34 -4.41 -14.71
C VAL A 364 -16.35 -4.71 -16.21
N GLU A 365 -17.50 -4.55 -16.85
CA GLU A 365 -17.74 -4.70 -18.29
C GLU A 365 -16.98 -3.69 -19.16
N GLU A 366 -16.53 -2.56 -18.59
CA GLU A 366 -15.67 -1.62 -19.30
C GLU A 366 -14.24 -2.15 -19.51
N LEU A 367 -13.81 -3.15 -18.73
CA LEU A 367 -12.54 -3.85 -18.94
C LEU A 367 -12.65 -4.75 -20.17
N ARG A 368 -12.37 -4.19 -21.35
CA ARG A 368 -12.36 -4.90 -22.64
C ARG A 368 -11.51 -6.19 -22.61
N THR A 369 -10.43 -6.17 -21.86
CA THR A 369 -9.49 -7.28 -21.66
C THR A 369 -9.38 -7.61 -20.18
N LEU A 370 -10.48 -8.10 -19.59
CA LEU A 370 -10.46 -8.59 -18.21
C LEU A 370 -9.36 -9.65 -18.07
N GLU A 371 -8.40 -9.36 -17.21
CA GLU A 371 -7.31 -10.26 -16.84
C GLU A 371 -7.79 -11.20 -15.74
N ALA A 372 -8.25 -10.65 -14.61
CA ALA A 372 -8.64 -11.44 -13.44
C ALA A 372 -9.59 -10.66 -12.53
N LEU A 373 -10.36 -11.43 -11.75
CA LEU A 373 -11.02 -10.93 -10.54
C LEU A 373 -10.21 -11.38 -9.32
N TRP A 374 -10.06 -10.47 -8.37
CA TRP A 374 -9.14 -10.59 -7.25
C TRP A 374 -9.87 -10.58 -5.91
N SER A 375 -9.42 -11.46 -5.03
CA SER A 375 -9.65 -11.41 -3.59
C SER A 375 -8.29 -11.35 -2.86
N PRO A 376 -8.26 -11.21 -1.52
CA PRO A 376 -7.00 -11.30 -0.79
C PRO A 376 -6.29 -12.66 -0.94
N GLN A 377 -6.98 -13.70 -1.44
CA GLN A 377 -6.46 -15.05 -1.69
C GLN A 377 -5.89 -15.22 -3.11
N GLY A 378 -5.81 -14.15 -3.90
CA GLY A 378 -5.36 -14.19 -5.29
C GLY A 378 -6.51 -14.10 -6.27
N ALA A 379 -6.35 -14.72 -7.43
CA ALA A 379 -7.35 -14.68 -8.48
C ALA A 379 -8.52 -15.63 -8.15
N VAL A 380 -9.73 -15.08 -8.09
CA VAL A 380 -10.98 -15.84 -8.03
C VAL A 380 -11.31 -16.42 -9.40
N CYS A 381 -10.97 -15.69 -10.46
CA CYS A 381 -10.94 -16.16 -11.83
C CYS A 381 -9.80 -15.49 -12.58
N LEU A 382 -9.33 -16.13 -13.65
CA LEU A 382 -8.21 -15.65 -14.47
C LEU A 382 -8.47 -15.98 -15.94
N ASN A 383 -8.32 -14.99 -16.83
CA ASN A 383 -8.27 -15.16 -18.29
C ASN A 383 -6.80 -15.20 -18.74
N PRO A 384 -6.23 -16.40 -18.99
CA PRO A 384 -4.80 -16.58 -19.20
C PRO A 384 -4.26 -15.86 -20.44
N GLU A 385 -5.11 -15.66 -21.44
CA GLU A 385 -4.85 -14.94 -22.68
C GLU A 385 -4.69 -13.43 -22.47
N ASN A 386 -5.23 -12.89 -21.37
CA ASN A 386 -5.18 -11.46 -21.03
C ASN A 386 -4.18 -11.17 -19.90
N ARG A 387 -3.28 -12.10 -19.58
CA ARG A 387 -2.25 -11.86 -18.56
C ARG A 387 -1.32 -10.72 -19.00
N ARG A 388 -1.06 -9.80 -18.08
CA ARG A 388 -0.24 -8.60 -18.30
C ARG A 388 1.22 -8.87 -18.66
N VAL A 389 1.74 -10.06 -18.32
CA VAL A 389 3.10 -10.51 -18.66
C VAL A 389 3.02 -11.97 -19.17
N PRO A 390 2.77 -12.17 -20.48
CA PRO A 390 2.45 -13.49 -21.03
C PRO A 390 3.63 -14.47 -21.01
N ASP A 391 4.86 -13.96 -21.04
CA ASP A 391 6.12 -14.72 -21.09
C ASP A 391 6.53 -15.33 -19.73
N ILE A 392 5.95 -14.87 -18.61
CA ILE A 392 6.08 -15.59 -17.34
C ILE A 392 5.11 -16.76 -17.35
N ALA A 393 5.61 -17.98 -17.52
CA ALA A 393 4.77 -19.17 -17.57
C ALA A 393 4.05 -19.42 -16.22
N PRO A 394 2.71 -19.64 -16.22
CA PRO A 394 1.97 -20.08 -15.04
C PRO A 394 2.20 -21.58 -14.77
N PRO A 395 1.88 -22.08 -13.57
CA PRO A 395 1.89 -23.51 -13.27
C PRO A 395 0.90 -24.27 -14.17
N ALA A 396 1.20 -25.54 -14.43
CA ALA A 396 0.33 -26.43 -15.18
C ALA A 396 -1.07 -26.51 -14.53
N GLY A 397 -2.12 -26.45 -15.35
CA GLY A 397 -3.51 -26.51 -14.87
C GLY A 397 -3.95 -25.33 -13.99
N MET A 398 -3.15 -24.25 -13.89
CA MET A 398 -3.49 -22.99 -13.19
C MET A 398 -3.94 -23.17 -11.74
N LEU A 399 -3.50 -24.27 -11.12
CA LEU A 399 -3.87 -24.67 -9.76
C LEU A 399 -5.39 -24.60 -9.48
N GLY A 400 -6.20 -24.86 -10.50
CA GLY A 400 -7.66 -24.87 -10.39
C GLY A 400 -8.33 -23.50 -10.27
N VAL A 401 -7.65 -22.40 -10.64
CA VAL A 401 -8.32 -21.10 -10.83
C VAL A 401 -9.14 -21.14 -12.12
N PRO A 402 -10.47 -20.91 -12.07
CA PRO A 402 -11.33 -20.99 -13.24
C PRO A 402 -11.20 -19.77 -14.17
N PRO A 403 -11.62 -19.87 -15.44
CA PRO A 403 -11.73 -18.72 -16.34
C PRO A 403 -12.80 -17.73 -15.85
N CYS A 404 -12.64 -16.46 -16.18
CA CYS A 404 -13.65 -15.45 -15.84
C CYS A 404 -14.87 -15.55 -16.76
N ALA A 405 -16.04 -15.20 -16.23
CA ALA A 405 -17.29 -15.18 -16.98
C ALA A 405 -17.24 -14.17 -18.16
N ARG A 406 -18.03 -14.47 -19.19
CA ARG A 406 -18.25 -13.59 -20.35
C ARG A 406 -19.76 -13.42 -20.55
N PRO A 407 -20.33 -12.21 -20.35
CA PRO A 407 -19.69 -10.98 -19.91
C PRO A 407 -19.14 -11.07 -18.46
N PRO A 408 -18.17 -10.23 -18.09
CA PRO A 408 -17.60 -10.26 -16.75
C PRO A 408 -18.62 -9.78 -15.72
N THR A 409 -18.62 -10.41 -14.55
CA THR A 409 -19.49 -10.07 -13.43
C THR A 409 -18.73 -10.18 -12.11
N TRP A 410 -19.03 -9.30 -11.16
CA TRP A 410 -18.49 -9.41 -9.80
C TRP A 410 -18.91 -10.72 -9.15
N THR A 411 -18.03 -11.29 -8.33
CA THR A 411 -18.32 -12.51 -7.58
C THR A 411 -18.45 -12.20 -6.09
N PRO A 412 -18.92 -13.15 -5.25
CA PRO A 412 -19.04 -12.90 -3.81
C PRO A 412 -17.73 -12.50 -3.14
N THR A 413 -16.58 -13.01 -3.60
CA THR A 413 -15.25 -12.74 -3.03
C THR A 413 -14.35 -11.89 -3.93
N GLY A 414 -14.53 -11.95 -5.24
CA GLY A 414 -13.77 -11.18 -6.23
C GLY A 414 -14.34 -9.77 -6.39
N LYS A 415 -13.71 -8.80 -5.72
CA LYS A 415 -14.21 -7.41 -5.57
C LYS A 415 -13.35 -6.36 -6.27
N LEU A 416 -12.19 -6.76 -6.77
CA LEU A 416 -11.30 -5.95 -7.58
C LEU A 416 -11.03 -6.68 -8.89
N ALA A 417 -11.03 -5.96 -10.01
CA ALA A 417 -10.75 -6.51 -11.32
C ALA A 417 -9.56 -5.78 -11.92
N THR A 418 -8.73 -6.51 -12.65
CA THR A 418 -7.68 -5.90 -13.48
C THR A 418 -7.89 -6.26 -14.94
N GLY A 419 -7.42 -5.37 -15.82
CA GLY A 419 -7.30 -5.62 -17.24
C GLY A 419 -6.01 -5.04 -17.80
N THR A 420 -5.68 -5.43 -19.03
CA THR A 420 -4.52 -4.85 -19.73
C THR A 420 -4.83 -3.44 -20.21
N PHE A 421 -3.90 -2.52 -19.99
CA PHE A 421 -4.02 -1.14 -20.45
C PHE A 421 -4.16 -1.09 -21.97
N THR A 422 -5.18 -0.41 -22.50
CA THR A 422 -5.43 -0.29 -23.95
C THR A 422 -5.36 1.17 -24.43
N PRO A 423 -4.63 1.50 -25.52
CA PRO A 423 -3.81 0.60 -26.33
C PRO A 423 -2.56 0.15 -25.56
N ALA A 424 -2.06 -1.05 -25.91
CA ALA A 424 -0.76 -1.51 -25.46
C ALA A 424 0.29 -0.41 -25.72
N PRO A 425 1.32 -0.25 -24.87
CA PRO A 425 2.39 0.69 -25.18
C PRO A 425 2.99 0.34 -26.54
N ASP A 426 3.16 1.36 -27.40
CA ASP A 426 3.85 1.26 -28.68
C ASP A 426 5.30 0.77 -28.53
#